data_AF-A0A6P5FDD6-F1
#
_entry.id   AF-A0A6P5FDD6-F1
#
_cell.length_a   1.000
_cell.length_b   1.000
_cell.length_c   1.000
_cell.angle_alpha   90.00
_cell.angle_beta   90.00
_cell.angle_gamma   90.00
#
_symmetry.space_group_name_H-M   'P 1'
#
loop_
_entity.id
_entity.type
_entity.pdbx_description
1 polymer ?
#
loop_
_entity_poly.entity_id
_entity_poly.type
_entity_poly.pdbx_seq_one_letter_code
_entity_poly.pdbx_strand_id
1 'polypeptide(L)'
;MAMYKDRLLGGSKVEVGFVDRKRVEEAVDKHLEEPSTSAGKQLEHGDQRHSSLSENRKSEVESVSYSEDSDFSSYDGGDASWITWFCSLTGHEFFCEVDEEYIQDDFNLCGLSAQVPYYDYALDLILDIESSHGDDMFTEEQNQLVESAAEMLYGLIHARYILTSKGMAEMLDKFKNYDFGRCPRAYCSGQPCLPVGQSDVPRSSTVKIYCPKCEDIYYPRSKKQGNIDGAYFGTTFPHLFLMTYGHLKPQKPSQRLIMGLQLALP
;
A
#
# COMPACT_ATOMS: atom_id res chain seq x y z
N MET A 1 5.31 4.25 -19.02
CA MET A 1 4.86 5.51 -18.40
C MET A 1 3.62 5.20 -17.57
N ALA A 2 3.68 5.38 -16.25
CA ALA A 2 2.65 4.88 -15.34
C ALA A 2 1.41 5.80 -15.30
N MET A 3 0.22 5.26 -15.59
CA MET A 3 -1.02 6.04 -15.75
C MET A 3 -1.43 6.85 -14.51
N TYR A 4 -0.95 6.47 -13.31
CA TYR A 4 -1.21 7.24 -12.10
C TYR A 4 -0.46 8.59 -12.11
N LYS A 5 0.70 8.69 -12.78
CA LYS A 5 1.43 9.95 -12.98
C LYS A 5 0.68 10.90 -13.92
N ASP A 6 0.02 10.36 -14.95
CA ASP A 6 -0.90 11.16 -15.79
C ASP A 6 -2.11 11.68 -14.99
N ARG A 7 -2.61 10.91 -14.02
CA ARG A 7 -3.69 11.32 -13.10
C ARG A 7 -3.23 12.37 -12.08
N LEU A 8 -1.95 12.40 -11.70
CA LEU A 8 -1.36 13.46 -10.86
C LEU A 8 -1.26 14.78 -11.63
N LEU A 9 -0.85 14.75 -12.90
CA LEU A 9 -0.77 15.93 -13.77
C LEU A 9 -2.15 16.43 -14.21
N GLY A 10 -3.09 15.51 -14.47
CA GLY A 10 -4.47 15.80 -14.86
C GLY A 10 -5.37 16.14 -13.68
N GLY A 11 -5.17 17.30 -13.05
CA GLY A 11 -5.87 17.76 -11.83
C GLY A 11 -7.40 17.80 -11.90
N SER A 12 -8.05 16.65 -11.79
CA SER A 12 -9.50 16.44 -11.85
C SER A 12 -9.94 15.39 -10.83
N LYS A 13 -11.13 15.60 -10.26
CA LYS A 13 -11.65 14.83 -9.13
C LYS A 13 -12.43 13.61 -9.64
N VAL A 14 -11.78 12.45 -9.70
CA VAL A 14 -12.36 11.22 -10.26
C VAL A 14 -13.02 10.36 -9.16
N GLU A 15 -14.13 9.69 -9.50
CA GLU A 15 -14.70 8.60 -8.72
C GLU A 15 -14.26 7.26 -9.33
N VAL A 16 -13.78 6.32 -8.49
CA VAL A 16 -13.25 5.03 -8.97
C VAL A 16 -14.36 4.23 -9.66
N GLY A 17 -14.11 3.85 -10.92
CA GLY A 17 -15.03 3.06 -11.73
C GLY A 17 -15.12 1.61 -11.27
N PHE A 18 -16.34 1.09 -11.15
CA PHE A 18 -16.58 -0.29 -10.74
C PHE A 18 -16.39 -1.26 -11.92
N VAL A 19 -15.33 -2.07 -11.90
CA VAL A 19 -15.16 -3.21 -12.81
C VAL A 19 -16.16 -4.31 -12.42
N ASP A 20 -16.96 -4.78 -13.38
CA ASP A 20 -18.15 -5.57 -13.06
C ASP A 20 -17.83 -6.99 -12.56
N ARG A 21 -18.56 -7.41 -11.52
CA ARG A 21 -18.27 -8.51 -10.58
C ARG A 21 -18.27 -9.92 -11.18
N LYS A 22 -18.46 -10.06 -12.50
CA LYS A 22 -18.42 -11.33 -13.23
C LYS A 22 -17.23 -11.48 -14.18
N ARG A 23 -16.61 -10.38 -14.63
CA ARG A 23 -15.62 -10.39 -15.72
C ARG A 23 -14.27 -11.00 -15.29
N VAL A 24 -13.97 -11.00 -14.00
CA VAL A 24 -12.73 -11.54 -13.43
C VAL A 24 -12.73 -13.07 -13.36
N GLU A 25 -13.88 -13.69 -13.09
CA GLU A 25 -13.98 -15.16 -12.95
C GLU A 25 -13.73 -15.88 -14.30
N GLU A 26 -14.17 -15.30 -15.42
CA GLU A 26 -13.97 -15.87 -16.78
C GLU A 26 -12.53 -15.75 -17.31
N ALA A 27 -11.65 -14.99 -16.64
CA ALA A 27 -10.25 -14.82 -17.05
C ALA A 27 -9.32 -15.94 -16.56
N VAL A 28 -9.68 -16.59 -15.44
CA VAL A 28 -8.84 -17.59 -14.75
C VAL A 28 -8.74 -18.90 -15.55
N ASP A 29 -9.83 -19.30 -16.21
CA ASP A 29 -10.02 -20.65 -16.77
C ASP A 29 -9.37 -20.88 -18.16
N LYS A 30 -8.59 -19.91 -18.68
CA LYS A 30 -8.23 -19.85 -20.11
C LYS A 30 -6.74 -19.96 -20.49
N HIS A 31 -5.82 -20.06 -19.54
CA HIS A 31 -4.36 -20.01 -19.80
C HIS A 31 -3.58 -21.30 -19.44
N LEU A 32 -4.25 -22.46 -19.35
CA LEU A 32 -3.62 -23.74 -19.03
C LEU A 32 -3.30 -24.63 -20.25
N GLU A 33 -2.76 -24.06 -21.33
CA GLU A 33 -2.24 -24.81 -22.50
C GLU A 33 -0.94 -24.16 -23.02
N GLU A 34 0.22 -24.71 -22.67
CA GLU A 34 1.51 -24.46 -23.35
C GLU A 34 1.64 -25.32 -24.61
N PRO A 35 2.49 -24.91 -25.58
CA PRO A 35 3.53 -25.87 -25.99
C PRO A 35 4.92 -25.24 -26.21
N SER A 36 5.94 -25.88 -25.63
CA SER A 36 7.34 -25.46 -25.69
C SER A 36 8.13 -26.08 -26.87
N THR A 37 9.09 -25.34 -27.45
CA THR A 37 10.10 -25.84 -28.42
C THR A 37 11.47 -25.16 -28.21
N SER A 38 12.52 -25.52 -28.98
CA SER A 38 13.93 -25.49 -28.50
C SER A 38 14.98 -24.97 -29.50
N ALA A 39 16.21 -24.77 -28.98
CA ALA A 39 17.49 -24.37 -29.61
C ALA A 39 17.63 -22.89 -30.08
N GLY A 40 18.80 -22.23 -30.01
CA GLY A 40 20.06 -22.57 -29.33
C GLY A 40 21.34 -22.51 -30.20
N LYS A 41 22.28 -21.60 -29.88
CA LYS A 41 23.72 -21.68 -30.22
C LYS A 41 24.57 -20.57 -29.57
N GLN A 42 25.84 -20.89 -29.27
CA GLN A 42 26.90 -19.94 -28.91
C GLN A 42 27.66 -19.47 -30.15
N LEU A 43 28.46 -18.40 -30.02
CA LEU A 43 29.79 -18.28 -30.65
C LEU A 43 30.64 -17.23 -29.94
N GLU A 44 31.94 -17.50 -29.76
CA GLU A 44 32.95 -16.60 -29.18
C GLU A 44 33.90 -16.08 -30.28
N HIS A 45 34.50 -14.90 -30.08
CA HIS A 45 35.88 -14.45 -30.39
C HIS A 45 35.92 -12.90 -30.44
N GLY A 46 37.01 -12.20 -30.12
CA GLY A 46 38.33 -12.68 -29.68
C GLY A 46 39.18 -11.55 -29.09
N ASP A 47 40.30 -11.91 -28.46
CA ASP A 47 41.20 -11.04 -27.69
C ASP A 47 42.35 -10.44 -28.54
N GLN A 48 42.87 -9.25 -28.17
CA GLN A 48 44.30 -9.03 -27.89
C GLN A 48 44.68 -7.55 -27.64
N ARG A 49 45.80 -7.36 -26.94
CA ARG A 49 46.37 -6.09 -26.45
C ARG A 49 47.65 -5.74 -27.21
N HIS A 50 48.05 -4.46 -27.20
CA HIS A 50 49.49 -4.13 -27.12
C HIS A 50 49.79 -2.78 -26.45
N SER A 51 51.03 -2.64 -25.97
CA SER A 51 51.62 -1.47 -25.30
C SER A 51 52.56 -0.70 -26.27
N SER A 52 53.28 0.40 -25.95
CA SER A 52 53.68 1.05 -24.67
C SER A 52 54.45 2.37 -24.95
N LEU A 53 54.36 3.40 -24.07
CA LEU A 53 55.32 4.53 -23.89
C LEU A 53 55.48 5.48 -25.13
N SER A 54 55.98 6.74 -25.11
CA SER A 54 56.15 7.86 -24.13
C SER A 54 56.39 9.16 -25.00
N GLU A 55 56.67 10.41 -24.58
CA GLU A 55 56.97 11.08 -23.29
C GLU A 55 56.82 12.63 -23.41
N ASN A 56 56.76 13.34 -22.28
CA ASN A 56 57.30 14.70 -21.99
C ASN A 56 56.96 15.95 -22.85
N ARG A 57 56.30 16.95 -22.24
CA ARG A 57 56.84 18.33 -22.01
C ARG A 57 55.91 19.24 -21.17
N LYS A 58 56.50 20.28 -20.55
CA LYS A 58 55.86 21.27 -19.65
C LYS A 58 55.23 22.48 -20.38
N SER A 59 54.22 23.09 -19.74
CA SER A 59 54.20 24.53 -19.43
C SER A 59 53.11 24.89 -18.40
N GLU A 60 53.41 25.75 -17.44
CA GLU A 60 52.47 26.28 -16.44
C GLU A 60 51.66 27.49 -16.95
N VAL A 61 50.41 27.64 -16.50
CA VAL A 61 49.73 28.93 -16.29
C VAL A 61 48.67 28.77 -15.20
N GLU A 62 48.65 29.68 -14.22
CA GLU A 62 47.56 29.82 -13.25
C GLU A 62 46.55 30.87 -13.75
N SER A 63 45.25 30.61 -13.52
CA SER A 63 44.23 31.66 -13.56
C SER A 63 43.12 31.35 -12.55
N VAL A 64 42.86 32.30 -11.64
CA VAL A 64 41.82 32.17 -10.62
C VAL A 64 40.43 32.45 -11.19
N SER A 65 39.42 31.70 -10.74
CA SER A 65 38.01 31.98 -10.98
C SER A 65 37.19 31.73 -9.72
N TYR A 66 36.13 32.51 -9.55
CA TYR A 66 35.39 32.69 -8.30
C TYR A 66 34.60 31.44 -7.91
N SER A 67 34.46 31.21 -6.59
CA SER A 67 33.42 30.34 -6.06
C SER A 67 32.06 31.02 -6.22
N GLU A 68 31.08 30.30 -6.77
CA GLU A 68 29.67 30.73 -6.78
C GLU A 68 28.86 29.80 -5.87
N ASP A 69 28.49 30.31 -4.69
CA ASP A 69 27.62 29.62 -3.73
C ASP A 69 26.21 29.43 -4.32
N SER A 70 26.03 28.33 -5.05
CA SER A 70 24.75 27.94 -5.64
C SER A 70 23.96 27.10 -4.63
N ASP A 71 23.21 27.80 -3.77
CA ASP A 71 22.27 27.18 -2.82
C ASP A 71 21.12 26.52 -3.61
N PHE A 72 21.33 25.25 -3.99
CA PHE A 72 20.34 24.43 -4.68
C PHE A 72 19.22 24.07 -3.69
N SER A 73 18.34 25.04 -3.50
CA SER A 73 17.00 24.84 -2.96
C SER A 73 16.25 23.90 -3.91
N SER A 74 16.43 22.60 -3.67
CA SER A 74 15.75 21.53 -4.39
C SER A 74 14.25 21.78 -4.25
N TYR A 75 13.65 22.27 -5.33
CA TYR A 75 12.21 22.39 -5.42
C TYR A 75 11.67 20.98 -5.48
N ASP A 76 11.24 20.46 -4.32
CA ASP A 76 10.66 19.14 -4.18
C ASP A 76 9.24 19.11 -4.77
N GLY A 77 9.19 19.23 -6.09
CA GLY A 77 8.18 18.60 -6.92
C GLY A 77 8.67 17.20 -7.31
N GLY A 78 9.15 16.42 -6.33
CA GLY A 78 9.44 15.01 -6.55
C GLY A 78 8.19 14.28 -7.04
N ASP A 79 8.39 13.37 -8.00
CA ASP A 79 7.33 12.45 -8.42
C ASP A 79 6.86 11.67 -7.19
N ALA A 80 5.60 11.89 -6.76
CA ALA A 80 5.02 11.10 -5.69
C ALA A 80 4.99 9.62 -6.13
N SER A 81 5.56 8.73 -5.31
CA SER A 81 5.54 7.30 -5.60
C SER A 81 4.10 6.77 -5.65
N TRP A 82 3.92 5.62 -6.29
CA TRP A 82 2.62 4.94 -6.34
C TRP A 82 2.05 4.73 -4.94
N ILE A 83 2.88 4.42 -3.94
CA ILE A 83 2.50 4.20 -2.54
C ILE A 83 1.94 5.47 -1.90
N THR A 84 2.68 6.59 -1.97
CA THR A 84 2.23 7.88 -1.42
C THR A 84 1.00 8.40 -2.17
N TRP A 85 0.96 8.24 -3.50
CA TRP A 85 -0.23 8.54 -4.31
C TRP A 85 -1.45 7.74 -3.83
N PHE A 86 -1.32 6.41 -3.73
CA PHE A 86 -2.41 5.51 -3.34
C PHE A 86 -2.94 5.81 -1.94
N CYS A 87 -2.06 6.11 -0.98
CA CYS A 87 -2.46 6.46 0.38
C CYS A 87 -3.10 7.86 0.48
N SER A 88 -2.80 8.77 -0.47
CA SER A 88 -3.43 10.10 -0.54
C SER A 88 -4.87 10.10 -1.09
N LEU A 89 -5.33 8.99 -1.69
CA LEU A 89 -6.65 8.92 -2.34
C LEU A 89 -7.81 9.10 -1.35
N THR A 90 -8.87 9.81 -1.77
CA THR A 90 -10.00 10.12 -0.87
C THR A 90 -10.78 8.85 -0.50
N GLY A 91 -10.74 8.48 0.79
CA GLY A 91 -11.25 7.23 1.33
C GLY A 91 -10.15 6.32 1.87
N HIS A 92 -8.89 6.47 1.42
CA HIS A 92 -7.75 5.63 1.79
C HIS A 92 -7.08 6.09 3.09
N GLU A 93 -7.71 6.98 3.86
CA GLU A 93 -7.11 7.61 5.04
C GLU A 93 -6.81 6.62 6.19
N PHE A 94 -7.21 5.35 6.05
CA PHE A 94 -6.90 4.27 6.99
C PHE A 94 -5.58 3.55 6.70
N PHE A 95 -5.01 3.65 5.49
CA PHE A 95 -3.72 3.04 5.17
C PHE A 95 -2.56 3.81 5.81
N CYS A 96 -1.48 3.10 6.15
CA CYS A 96 -0.15 3.69 6.25
C CYS A 96 0.66 3.40 4.97
N GLU A 97 1.76 4.11 4.78
CA GLU A 97 2.66 3.97 3.63
C GLU A 97 3.68 2.88 3.94
N VAL A 98 3.56 1.73 3.28
CA VAL A 98 4.43 0.56 3.49
C VAL A 98 5.81 0.86 2.92
N ASP A 99 6.86 0.52 3.67
CA ASP A 99 8.25 0.60 3.19
C ASP A 99 8.48 -0.18 1.90
N GLU A 100 9.13 0.46 0.92
CA GLU A 100 9.72 -0.23 -0.23
C GLU A 100 10.72 -1.32 0.22
N GLU A 101 11.52 -1.07 1.27
CA GLU A 101 12.42 -2.08 1.87
C GLU A 101 11.68 -3.34 2.38
N TYR A 102 10.43 -3.20 2.86
CA TYR A 102 9.62 -4.34 3.31
C TYR A 102 9.03 -5.11 2.13
N ILE A 103 8.69 -4.40 1.05
CA ILE A 103 8.13 -4.96 -0.18
C ILE A 103 9.21 -5.68 -1.01
N GLN A 104 10.43 -5.15 -1.06
CA GLN A 104 11.57 -5.71 -1.80
C GLN A 104 12.12 -7.03 -1.19
N ASP A 105 11.71 -7.40 0.02
CA ASP A 105 12.02 -8.70 0.62
C ASP A 105 10.91 -9.72 0.32
N ASP A 106 11.17 -10.57 -0.68
CA ASP A 106 10.32 -11.69 -1.13
C ASP A 106 9.77 -12.56 0.02
N PHE A 107 10.49 -12.68 1.14
CA PHE A 107 10.04 -13.47 2.29
C PHE A 107 8.74 -12.89 2.88
N ASN A 108 8.62 -11.56 2.93
CA ASN A 108 7.42 -10.87 3.40
C ASN A 108 6.24 -11.02 2.43
N LEU A 109 6.53 -11.18 1.13
CA LEU A 109 5.53 -11.35 0.07
C LEU A 109 5.10 -12.81 -0.18
N CYS A 110 5.77 -13.78 0.47
CA CYS A 110 5.56 -15.21 0.28
C CYS A 110 4.06 -15.61 0.20
N GLY A 111 3.68 -16.30 -0.88
CA GLY A 111 2.34 -16.80 -1.12
C GLY A 111 1.31 -15.78 -1.63
N LEU A 112 1.69 -14.52 -1.91
CA LEU A 112 0.79 -13.54 -2.54
C LEU A 112 0.65 -13.73 -4.06
N SER A 113 1.69 -14.21 -4.75
CA SER A 113 1.66 -14.49 -6.19
C SER A 113 0.64 -15.55 -6.62
N ALA A 114 0.25 -16.45 -5.70
CA ALA A 114 -0.82 -17.43 -5.94
C ALA A 114 -2.24 -16.87 -5.69
N GLN A 115 -2.36 -15.61 -5.26
CA GLN A 115 -3.64 -14.95 -4.91
C GLN A 115 -3.92 -13.69 -5.75
N VAL A 116 -2.90 -13.10 -6.37
CA VAL A 116 -2.99 -11.86 -7.15
C VAL A 116 -2.70 -12.17 -8.63
N PRO A 117 -3.62 -11.87 -9.57
CA PRO A 117 -3.34 -11.97 -11.00
C PRO A 117 -2.35 -10.88 -11.44
N TYR A 118 -1.53 -11.13 -12.46
CA TYR A 118 -0.50 -10.18 -12.94
C TYR A 118 0.49 -9.72 -11.83
N TYR A 119 0.79 -10.58 -10.86
CA TYR A 119 1.58 -10.27 -9.66
C TYR A 119 2.85 -9.46 -9.94
N ASP A 120 3.66 -9.86 -10.92
CA ASP A 120 4.95 -9.21 -11.21
C ASP A 120 4.75 -7.78 -11.74
N TYR A 121 3.86 -7.59 -12.72
CA TYR A 121 3.48 -6.26 -13.24
C TYR A 121 2.81 -5.37 -12.18
N ALA A 122 2.06 -5.98 -11.25
CA ALA A 122 1.44 -5.27 -10.13
C ALA A 122 2.49 -4.83 -9.09
N LEU A 123 3.54 -5.63 -8.89
CA LEU A 123 4.66 -5.32 -7.99
C LEU A 123 5.57 -4.23 -8.57
N ASP A 124 5.92 -4.34 -9.86
CA ASP A 124 6.64 -3.29 -10.62
C ASP A 124 5.93 -1.93 -10.51
N LEU A 125 4.59 -1.93 -10.67
CA LEU A 125 3.76 -0.72 -10.59
C LEU A 125 3.72 -0.11 -9.18
N ILE A 126 3.74 -0.93 -8.11
CA ILE A 126 3.79 -0.45 -6.72
C ILE A 126 5.16 0.15 -6.37
N LEU A 127 6.24 -0.41 -6.92
CA LEU A 127 7.63 -0.01 -6.66
C LEU A 127 8.16 1.04 -7.65
N ASP A 128 7.31 1.61 -8.52
CA ASP A 128 7.69 2.55 -9.59
C ASP A 128 8.85 2.07 -10.49
N ILE A 129 8.99 0.75 -10.63
CA ILE A 129 10.01 0.14 -11.50
C ILE A 129 9.61 0.41 -12.94
N GLU A 130 10.47 1.10 -13.70
CA GLU A 130 10.29 1.21 -15.15
C GLU A 130 10.46 -0.18 -15.78
N SER A 131 9.32 -0.82 -16.04
CA SER A 131 9.25 -2.16 -16.60
C SER A 131 10.05 -2.23 -17.90
N SER A 132 11.06 -3.09 -17.92
CA SER A 132 11.95 -3.29 -19.09
C SER A 132 11.24 -3.85 -20.32
N HIS A 133 9.95 -4.18 -20.18
CA HIS A 133 8.97 -4.62 -21.17
C HIS A 133 8.56 -3.49 -22.16
N GLY A 134 9.53 -2.74 -22.69
CA GLY A 134 9.32 -1.53 -23.49
C GLY A 134 8.63 -1.71 -24.86
N ASP A 135 8.28 -2.94 -25.25
CA ASP A 135 7.55 -3.28 -26.49
C ASP A 135 6.15 -3.87 -26.24
N ASP A 136 5.81 -4.32 -25.01
CA ASP A 136 4.53 -4.96 -24.69
C ASP A 136 3.42 -3.91 -24.48
N MET A 137 2.85 -3.43 -25.59
CA MET A 137 1.68 -2.53 -25.57
C MET A 137 0.41 -3.24 -25.07
N PHE A 138 0.25 -3.32 -23.74
CA PHE A 138 -0.99 -3.73 -23.10
C PHE A 138 -2.19 -2.91 -23.59
N THR A 139 -3.32 -3.59 -23.81
CA THR A 139 -4.59 -2.92 -24.05
C THR A 139 -5.06 -2.17 -22.81
N GLU A 140 -5.90 -1.15 -23.00
CA GLU A 140 -6.53 -0.38 -21.91
C GLU A 140 -7.22 -1.28 -20.87
N GLU A 141 -7.87 -2.37 -21.31
CA GLU A 141 -8.51 -3.33 -20.40
C GLU A 141 -7.48 -4.13 -19.58
N GLN A 142 -6.32 -4.47 -20.13
CA GLN A 142 -5.24 -5.12 -19.39
C GLN A 142 -4.59 -4.18 -18.39
N ASN A 143 -4.37 -2.90 -18.75
CA ASN A 143 -3.84 -1.89 -17.81
C ASN A 143 -4.77 -1.72 -16.60
N GLN A 144 -6.09 -1.69 -16.80
CA GLN A 144 -7.07 -1.63 -15.71
C GLN A 144 -7.08 -2.89 -14.82
N LEU A 145 -6.77 -4.07 -15.38
CA LEU A 145 -6.59 -5.29 -14.60
C LEU A 145 -5.29 -5.27 -13.78
N VAL A 146 -4.19 -4.72 -14.31
CA VAL A 146 -2.92 -4.55 -13.58
C VAL A 146 -3.07 -3.50 -12.46
N GLU A 147 -3.77 -2.38 -12.71
CA GLU A 147 -4.09 -1.41 -11.64
C GLU A 147 -4.90 -2.07 -10.51
N SER A 148 -5.97 -2.81 -10.83
CA SER A 148 -6.78 -3.49 -9.82
C SER A 148 -6.02 -4.62 -9.09
N ALA A 149 -5.04 -5.23 -9.75
CA ALA A 149 -4.11 -6.17 -9.13
C ALA A 149 -3.16 -5.48 -8.15
N ALA A 150 -2.61 -4.31 -8.50
CA ALA A 150 -1.75 -3.51 -7.64
C ALA A 150 -2.49 -3.01 -6.38
N GLU A 151 -3.74 -2.51 -6.52
CA GLU A 151 -4.58 -2.16 -5.36
C GLU A 151 -4.79 -3.36 -4.41
N MET A 152 -5.02 -4.55 -4.96
CA MET A 152 -5.22 -5.77 -4.19
C MET A 152 -3.93 -6.30 -3.55
N LEU A 153 -2.80 -6.22 -4.26
CA LEU A 153 -1.49 -6.61 -3.78
C LEU A 153 -1.03 -5.72 -2.64
N TYR A 154 -1.05 -4.40 -2.84
CA TYR A 154 -0.70 -3.43 -1.79
C TYR A 154 -1.59 -3.60 -0.56
N GLY A 155 -2.89 -3.81 -0.74
CA GLY A 155 -3.81 -4.10 0.36
C GLY A 155 -3.43 -5.36 1.16
N LEU A 156 -3.08 -6.45 0.48
CA LEU A 156 -2.63 -7.70 1.11
C LEU A 156 -1.25 -7.59 1.78
N ILE A 157 -0.35 -6.77 1.23
CA ILE A 157 0.95 -6.44 1.82
C ILE A 157 0.74 -5.61 3.10
N HIS A 158 -0.07 -4.55 3.03
CA HIS A 158 -0.38 -3.68 4.16
C HIS A 158 -0.96 -4.47 5.35
N ALA A 159 -1.84 -5.45 5.09
CA ALA A 159 -2.37 -6.35 6.12
C ALA A 159 -1.28 -7.14 6.89
N ARG A 160 -0.15 -7.45 6.24
CA ARG A 160 1.04 -8.05 6.88
C ARG A 160 1.90 -6.99 7.56
N TYR A 161 2.15 -5.87 6.88
CA TYR A 161 3.02 -4.79 7.35
C TYR A 161 2.56 -4.17 8.68
N ILE A 162 1.25 -3.95 8.86
CA ILE A 162 0.71 -3.37 10.11
C ILE A 162 0.81 -4.30 11.34
N LEU A 163 1.27 -5.54 11.15
CA LEU A 163 1.62 -6.47 12.24
C LEU A 163 3.12 -6.45 12.58
N THR A 164 3.94 -5.74 11.81
CA THR A 164 5.36 -5.49 12.12
C THR A 164 5.52 -4.36 13.16
N SER A 165 6.69 -4.30 13.81
CA SER A 165 7.00 -3.23 14.77
C SER A 165 6.93 -1.82 14.18
N LYS A 166 7.16 -1.64 12.87
CA LYS A 166 7.17 -0.33 12.22
C LYS A 166 5.77 0.07 11.74
N GLY A 167 5.07 -0.80 11.02
CA GLY A 167 3.67 -0.58 10.66
C GLY A 167 2.76 -0.38 11.88
N MET A 168 3.01 -1.08 12.99
CA MET A 168 2.31 -0.79 14.26
C MET A 168 2.57 0.63 14.80
N ALA A 169 3.76 1.19 14.60
CA ALA A 169 4.12 2.53 15.07
C ALA A 169 3.49 3.64 14.22
N GLU A 170 3.46 3.49 12.91
CA GLU A 170 2.75 4.40 11.99
C GLU A 170 1.25 4.40 12.26
N MET A 171 0.65 3.20 12.35
CA MET A 171 -0.77 3.04 12.67
C MET A 171 -1.10 3.56 14.09
N LEU A 172 -0.12 3.59 15.00
CA LEU A 172 -0.28 4.22 16.32
C LEU A 172 -0.37 5.74 16.22
N ASP A 173 0.38 6.41 15.35
CA ASP A 173 0.26 7.85 15.16
C ASP A 173 -1.06 8.23 14.47
N LYS A 174 -1.49 7.44 13.48
CA LYS A 174 -2.84 7.56 12.89
C LYS A 174 -3.96 7.33 13.92
N PHE A 175 -3.78 6.41 14.87
CA PHE A 175 -4.71 6.21 16.00
C PHE A 175 -4.79 7.42 16.94
N LYS A 176 -3.64 8.06 17.26
CA LYS A 176 -3.60 9.29 18.08
C LYS A 176 -4.30 10.46 17.38
N ASN A 177 -4.14 10.55 16.06
CA ASN A 177 -4.70 11.62 15.22
C ASN A 177 -6.20 11.47 14.91
N TYR A 178 -6.80 10.32 15.26
CA TYR A 178 -8.20 9.96 15.01
C TYR A 178 -8.56 9.69 13.53
N ASP A 179 -7.58 9.37 12.68
CA ASP A 179 -7.76 9.08 11.24
C ASP A 179 -8.80 7.97 11.01
N PHE A 180 -8.72 6.91 11.82
CA PHE A 180 -9.63 5.76 11.85
C PHE A 180 -11.04 6.09 12.40
N GLY A 181 -11.27 7.35 12.77
CA GLY A 181 -12.53 7.83 13.30
C GLY A 181 -12.79 7.47 14.77
N ARG A 182 -14.04 7.68 15.17
CA ARG A 182 -14.49 7.64 16.57
C ARG A 182 -15.75 6.81 16.74
N CYS A 183 -15.78 6.05 17.84
CA CYS A 183 -16.87 5.13 18.17
C CYS A 183 -18.25 5.83 18.13
N PRO A 184 -19.28 5.25 17.49
CA PRO A 184 -20.59 5.86 17.38
C PRO A 184 -21.43 5.82 18.66
N ARG A 185 -21.15 4.91 19.61
CA ARG A 185 -21.88 4.84 20.88
C ARG A 185 -21.56 6.05 21.78
N ALA A 186 -22.58 6.84 22.14
CA ALA A 186 -22.42 8.10 22.89
C ALA A 186 -21.62 7.94 24.21
N TYR A 187 -21.86 6.88 24.97
CA TYR A 187 -21.13 6.59 26.22
C TYR A 187 -19.66 6.18 26.03
N CYS A 188 -19.22 5.93 24.79
CA CYS A 188 -17.80 5.81 24.49
C CYS A 188 -17.09 7.18 24.41
N SER A 189 -17.83 8.30 24.46
CA SER A 189 -17.27 9.66 24.58
C SER A 189 -16.35 10.05 23.41
N GLY A 190 -16.62 9.54 22.21
CA GLY A 190 -15.78 9.81 21.03
C GLY A 190 -14.41 9.13 21.03
N GLN A 191 -14.30 7.98 21.72
CA GLN A 191 -13.14 7.07 21.72
C GLN A 191 -12.57 6.83 20.31
N PRO A 192 -11.24 7.00 20.07
CA PRO A 192 -10.60 6.58 18.83
C PRO A 192 -10.69 5.07 18.63
N CYS A 193 -10.92 4.65 17.38
CA CYS A 193 -11.09 3.26 16.97
C CYS A 193 -9.90 2.78 16.12
N LEU A 194 -9.86 1.49 15.78
CA LEU A 194 -8.86 0.89 14.89
C LEU A 194 -9.57 0.23 13.68
N PRO A 195 -9.01 0.25 12.46
CA PRO A 195 -9.57 -0.47 11.32
C PRO A 195 -9.49 -1.99 11.55
N VAL A 196 -10.44 -2.75 11.00
CA VAL A 196 -10.51 -4.21 11.15
C VAL A 196 -11.26 -4.87 9.99
N GLY A 197 -10.78 -6.01 9.53
CA GLY A 197 -11.50 -6.94 8.66
C GLY A 197 -12.37 -7.93 9.45
N GLN A 198 -13.49 -8.36 8.89
CA GLN A 198 -14.27 -9.47 9.46
C GLN A 198 -13.88 -10.84 8.88
N SER A 199 -12.95 -10.84 7.93
CA SER A 199 -12.37 -11.98 7.25
C SER A 199 -11.01 -11.55 6.69
N ASP A 200 -10.03 -12.45 6.71
CA ASP A 200 -8.73 -12.26 6.05
C ASP A 200 -8.76 -12.68 4.56
N VAL A 201 -9.91 -13.18 4.07
CA VAL A 201 -10.14 -13.55 2.67
C VAL A 201 -10.61 -12.30 1.89
N PRO A 202 -9.91 -11.89 0.81
CA PRO A 202 -10.34 -10.77 -0.03
C PRO A 202 -11.76 -10.90 -0.58
N ARG A 203 -12.39 -9.76 -0.81
CA ARG A 203 -13.74 -9.55 -1.36
C ARG A 203 -14.87 -10.12 -0.48
N SER A 204 -14.54 -10.63 0.72
CA SER A 204 -15.47 -11.24 1.68
C SER A 204 -16.28 -10.21 2.48
N SER A 205 -15.64 -9.10 2.90
CA SER A 205 -16.29 -8.04 3.68
C SER A 205 -15.51 -6.74 3.56
N THR A 206 -16.17 -5.58 3.50
CA THR A 206 -15.44 -4.29 3.57
C THR A 206 -14.89 -4.03 4.97
N VAL A 207 -13.98 -3.06 5.10
CA VAL A 207 -13.38 -2.65 6.38
C VAL A 207 -14.44 -2.15 7.39
N LYS A 208 -14.15 -2.37 8.66
CA LYS A 208 -14.91 -1.94 9.83
C LYS A 208 -13.99 -1.18 10.79
N ILE A 209 -14.57 -0.57 11.83
CA ILE A 209 -13.81 0.06 12.92
C ILE A 209 -14.14 -0.62 14.25
N TYR A 210 -13.11 -1.07 14.96
CA TYR A 210 -13.19 -1.67 16.30
C TYR A 210 -13.00 -0.60 17.38
N CYS A 211 -13.88 -0.57 18.38
CA CYS A 211 -13.78 0.34 19.52
C CYS A 211 -13.17 -0.36 20.75
N PRO A 212 -11.98 0.05 21.24
CA PRO A 212 -11.34 -0.59 22.40
C PRO A 212 -12.02 -0.30 23.75
N LYS A 213 -12.98 0.64 23.81
CA LYS A 213 -13.71 1.00 25.05
C LYS A 213 -14.99 0.19 25.29
N CYS A 214 -15.66 -0.25 24.21
CA CYS A 214 -16.84 -1.12 24.31
C CYS A 214 -16.63 -2.52 23.69
N GLU A 215 -15.44 -2.79 23.15
CA GLU A 215 -14.99 -4.10 22.66
C GLU A 215 -15.92 -4.66 21.57
N ASP A 216 -16.26 -3.80 20.59
CA ASP A 216 -17.32 -4.01 19.58
C ASP A 216 -17.01 -3.27 18.26
N ILE A 217 -17.65 -3.68 17.16
CA ILE A 217 -17.30 -3.36 15.76
C ILE A 217 -18.39 -2.54 15.06
N TYR A 218 -18.01 -1.55 14.24
CA TYR A 218 -18.91 -0.64 13.53
C TYR A 218 -18.50 -0.40 12.08
N TYR A 219 -19.41 0.16 11.28
CA TYR A 219 -19.08 0.69 9.95
C TYR A 219 -18.35 2.04 10.06
N PRO A 220 -17.40 2.35 9.16
CA PRO A 220 -16.84 3.69 9.01
C PRO A 220 -17.93 4.74 8.75
N ARG A 221 -17.67 6.00 9.12
CA ARG A 221 -18.62 7.10 8.87
C ARG A 221 -18.59 7.61 7.43
N SER A 222 -17.43 7.56 6.78
CA SER A 222 -17.31 7.86 5.35
C SER A 222 -17.72 6.64 4.53
N LYS A 223 -18.61 6.83 3.55
CA LYS A 223 -18.95 5.78 2.59
C LYS A 223 -17.73 5.34 1.75
N LYS A 224 -16.78 6.25 1.51
CA LYS A 224 -15.57 5.95 0.73
C LYS A 224 -14.66 4.96 1.47
N GLN A 225 -14.35 5.26 2.74
CA GLN A 225 -13.67 4.31 3.65
C GLN A 225 -14.43 2.97 3.74
N GLY A 226 -15.76 3.02 3.86
CA GLY A 226 -16.62 1.84 3.97
C GLY A 226 -16.68 0.92 2.74
N ASN A 227 -16.06 1.31 1.62
CA ASN A 227 -15.94 0.49 0.40
C ASN A 227 -14.62 -0.33 0.33
N ILE A 228 -13.58 0.04 1.09
CA ILE A 228 -12.28 -0.65 1.08
C ILE A 228 -12.44 -2.07 1.64
N ASP A 229 -11.66 -3.02 1.14
CA ASP A 229 -11.68 -4.40 1.65
C ASP A 229 -11.23 -4.49 3.11
N GLY A 230 -11.89 -5.34 3.89
CA GLY A 230 -11.51 -5.63 5.27
C GLY A 230 -10.26 -6.48 5.35
N ALA A 231 -9.99 -7.34 4.35
CA ALA A 231 -8.81 -8.19 4.32
C ALA A 231 -7.51 -7.38 4.37
N TYR A 232 -7.52 -6.15 3.84
CA TYR A 232 -6.35 -5.25 3.81
C TYR A 232 -5.94 -4.69 5.19
N PHE A 233 -6.71 -5.00 6.24
CA PHE A 233 -6.39 -4.70 7.64
C PHE A 233 -6.36 -5.96 8.53
N GLY A 234 -6.77 -7.11 7.98
CA GLY A 234 -6.89 -8.38 8.68
C GLY A 234 -7.88 -8.40 9.85
N THR A 235 -8.11 -9.60 10.39
CA THR A 235 -8.93 -9.83 11.58
C THR A 235 -8.16 -9.59 12.88
N THR A 236 -6.83 -9.66 12.84
CA THR A 236 -5.96 -9.72 14.03
C THR A 236 -5.41 -8.37 14.49
N PHE A 237 -5.27 -7.39 13.58
CA PHE A 237 -4.54 -6.14 13.83
C PHE A 237 -4.97 -5.40 15.12
N PRO A 238 -6.27 -5.11 15.39
CA PRO A 238 -6.65 -4.37 16.60
C PRO A 238 -6.31 -5.12 17.89
N HIS A 239 -6.31 -6.45 17.86
CA HIS A 239 -6.03 -7.28 19.02
C HIS A 239 -4.53 -7.26 19.34
N LEU A 240 -3.68 -7.42 18.32
CA LEU A 240 -2.22 -7.36 18.47
C LEU A 240 -1.76 -5.94 18.82
N PHE A 241 -2.30 -4.90 18.16
CA PHE A 241 -2.04 -3.49 18.48
C PHE A 241 -2.33 -3.17 19.96
N LEU A 242 -3.44 -3.67 20.52
CA LEU A 242 -3.80 -3.45 21.93
C LEU A 242 -3.07 -4.36 22.91
N MET A 243 -2.39 -5.41 22.45
CA MET A 243 -1.42 -6.16 23.25
C MET A 243 -0.09 -5.40 23.33
N THR A 244 0.42 -4.91 22.20
CA THR A 244 1.65 -4.09 22.11
C THR A 244 1.51 -2.77 22.88
N TYR A 245 0.41 -2.04 22.66
CA TYR A 245 0.15 -0.73 23.26
C TYR A 245 -0.92 -0.79 24.36
N GLY A 246 -0.84 -1.78 25.25
CA GLY A 246 -1.85 -2.02 26.31
C GLY A 246 -2.14 -0.83 27.23
N HIS A 247 -1.22 0.13 27.33
CA HIS A 247 -1.42 1.40 28.06
C HIS A 247 -2.49 2.32 27.43
N LEU A 248 -2.82 2.12 26.14
CA LEU A 248 -3.90 2.83 25.43
C LEU A 248 -5.27 2.19 25.64
N LYS A 249 -5.34 0.98 26.22
CA LYS A 249 -6.63 0.30 26.41
C LYS A 249 -7.49 1.09 27.42
N PRO A 250 -8.69 1.58 27.02
CA PRO A 250 -9.52 2.38 27.90
C PRO A 250 -9.94 1.60 29.15
N GLN A 251 -9.81 2.22 30.31
CA GLN A 251 -10.30 1.65 31.56
C GLN A 251 -11.81 1.41 31.47
N LYS A 252 -12.25 0.19 31.81
CA LYS A 252 -13.67 -0.18 31.72
C LYS A 252 -14.48 0.73 32.67
N PRO A 253 -15.59 1.33 32.20
CA PRO A 253 -16.35 2.28 33.03
C PRO A 253 -16.86 1.58 34.29
N SER A 254 -16.51 2.13 35.45
CA SER A 254 -16.74 1.54 36.78
C SER A 254 -18.20 1.53 37.24
N GLN A 255 -19.14 1.87 36.36
CA GLN A 255 -20.56 1.99 36.65
C GLN A 255 -21.35 0.86 35.99
N ARG A 256 -21.71 -0.16 36.78
CA ARG A 256 -22.83 -1.04 36.43
C ARG A 256 -24.11 -0.20 36.43
N LEU A 257 -24.63 0.14 35.25
CA LEU A 257 -25.96 0.73 35.14
C LEU A 257 -27.00 -0.31 35.54
N ILE A 258 -27.51 -0.19 36.77
CA ILE A 258 -28.73 -0.86 37.21
C ILE A 258 -29.89 -0.20 36.45
N MET A 259 -30.22 -0.70 35.26
CA MET A 259 -31.49 -0.37 34.63
C MET A 259 -32.61 -0.93 35.52
N GLY A 260 -33.44 -0.03 36.04
CA GLY A 260 -34.18 -0.29 37.27
C GLY A 260 -35.32 -1.29 37.11
N LEU A 261 -35.52 -2.11 38.16
CA LEU A 261 -36.75 -2.85 38.40
C LEU A 261 -37.54 -2.24 39.57
N GLN A 262 -37.63 -0.91 39.63
CA GLN A 262 -38.52 -0.23 40.57
C GLN A 262 -39.96 -0.31 40.03
N LEU A 263 -40.53 -1.51 40.10
CA LEU A 263 -41.97 -1.70 39.90
C LEU A 263 -42.73 -0.86 40.93
N ALA A 264 -43.68 -0.06 40.45
CA ALA A 264 -44.53 0.74 41.32
C ALA A 264 -45.47 -0.17 42.11
N LEU A 265 -45.44 -0.05 43.44
CA LEU A 265 -46.46 -0.60 44.33
C LEU A 265 -47.52 0.48 44.57
N PRO A 266 -48.78 0.24 44.18
CA PRO A 266 -49.94 0.93 44.76
C PRO A 266 -50.31 0.36 46.14
#